data_AF-A0A952U5M8-F1
#
_entry.id   AF-A0A952U5M8-F1
#
_cell.length_a   1.000
_cell.length_b   1.000
_cell.length_c   1.000
_cell.angle_alpha   90.00
_cell.angle_beta   90.00
_cell.angle_gamma   90.00
#
_symmetry.space_group_name_H-M   'P 1'
#
loop_
_entity.id
_entity.type
_entity.pdbx_description
1 polymer ?
#
loop_
_entity_poly.entity_id
_entity_poly.type
_entity_poly.pdbx_seq_one_letter_code
_entity_poly.pdbx_strand_id
1 'polypeptide(L)'
;MENLTYLLLLVIWLLPILLLQWLVAGDILLSRWKMLVPGVLFATVYLTCIDALAFNSGIWTLNPALTMGINIPILNTPIEAGLFYFLSCALIAQTLVMLVAHEFMRQRIATLIDLLRRTMQGDKTKNPPE
;
A
#
# COMPACT_ATOMS: atom_id res chain seq x y z
N MET A 1 -1.68 26.49 7.98
CA MET A 1 -1.20 25.32 7.21
C MET A 1 -1.01 24.10 8.13
N GLU A 2 -1.85 23.92 9.16
CA GLU A 2 -1.67 22.84 10.17
C GLU A 2 -2.52 21.60 9.85
N ASN A 3 -3.51 21.75 8.96
CA ASN A 3 -4.60 20.81 8.70
C ASN A 3 -4.24 19.64 7.75
N LEU A 4 -3.02 19.64 7.18
CA LEU A 4 -2.56 18.64 6.21
C LEU A 4 -1.59 17.63 6.80
N THR A 5 -1.11 17.87 8.02
CA THR A 5 -0.03 17.09 8.65
C THR A 5 -0.40 15.61 8.75
N TYR A 6 -1.65 15.29 9.13
CA TYR A 6 -2.12 13.92 9.22
C TYR A 6 -2.13 13.21 7.85
N LEU A 7 -2.65 13.89 6.82
CA LEU A 7 -2.67 13.36 5.46
C LEU A 7 -1.26 13.13 4.91
N LEU A 8 -0.35 14.08 5.13
CA LEU A 8 1.04 13.98 4.71
C LEU A 8 1.76 12.83 5.39
N LEU A 9 1.56 12.64 6.71
CA LEU A 9 2.11 11.51 7.46
C LEU A 9 1.60 10.17 6.93
N LEU A 10 0.31 10.10 6.63
CA LEU A 10 -0.32 8.90 6.08
C LEU A 10 0.30 8.55 4.71
N VAL A 11 0.39 9.55 3.82
CA VAL A 11 0.94 9.37 2.48
C VAL A 11 2.43 9.04 2.52
N ILE A 12 3.24 9.79 3.29
CA ILE A 12 4.69 9.58 3.32
C ILE A 12 5.07 8.21 3.90
N TRP A 13 4.21 7.66 4.76
CA TRP A 13 4.45 6.36 5.38
C TRP A 13 3.98 5.20 4.50
N LEU A 14 2.76 5.26 3.96
CA LEU A 14 2.14 4.14 3.26
C LEU A 14 2.44 4.12 1.76
N LEU A 15 2.53 5.29 1.13
CA LEU A 15 2.64 5.40 -0.32
C LEU A 15 3.96 4.83 -0.88
N PRO A 16 5.14 5.02 -0.24
CA PRO A 16 6.37 4.40 -0.71
C PRO A 16 6.32 2.86 -0.70
N ILE A 17 5.68 2.27 0.31
CA ILE A 17 5.56 0.82 0.44
C ILE A 17 4.62 0.26 -0.63
N LEU A 18 3.48 0.92 -0.87
CA LEU A 18 2.55 0.55 -1.93
C LEU A 18 3.19 0.67 -3.32
N LEU A 19 3.96 1.75 -3.56
CA LEU A 19 4.68 1.92 -4.83
C LEU A 19 5.71 0.80 -5.03
N LEU A 20 6.42 0.39 -3.99
CA LEU A 20 7.37 -0.72 -4.06
C LEU A 20 6.65 -2.04 -4.39
N GLN A 21 5.50 -2.32 -3.78
CA GLN A 21 4.69 -3.50 -4.08
C GLN A 21 4.25 -3.53 -5.55
N TRP A 22 3.83 -2.37 -6.08
CA TRP A 22 3.46 -2.22 -7.49
C TRP A 22 4.65 -2.35 -8.45
N LEU A 23 5.83 -1.86 -8.07
CA LEU A 23 7.05 -1.99 -8.87
C LEU A 23 7.50 -3.45 -8.98
N VAL A 24 7.38 -4.23 -7.91
CA VAL A 24 7.82 -5.62 -7.85
C VAL A 24 6.77 -6.61 -8.39
N ALA A 25 5.49 -6.34 -8.19
CA ALA A 25 4.41 -7.30 -8.44
C ALA A 25 3.18 -6.71 -9.15
N GLY A 26 3.32 -5.54 -9.80
CA GLY A 26 2.20 -4.86 -10.46
C GLY A 26 1.46 -5.72 -11.49
N ASP A 27 2.17 -6.55 -12.24
CA ASP A 27 1.62 -7.53 -13.18
C ASP A 27 0.76 -8.60 -12.49
N ILE A 28 1.22 -9.13 -11.35
CA ILE A 28 0.49 -10.12 -10.55
C ILE A 28 -0.76 -9.47 -9.93
N LEU A 29 -0.61 -8.27 -9.39
CA LEU A 29 -1.68 -7.48 -8.77
C LEU A 29 -2.78 -7.16 -9.80
N LEU A 30 -2.38 -6.70 -10.99
CA LEU A 30 -3.29 -6.46 -12.11
C LEU A 30 -3.99 -7.73 -12.57
N SER A 31 -3.32 -8.88 -12.60
CA SER A 31 -3.98 -10.13 -13.00
C SER A 31 -5.08 -10.58 -12.02
N ARG A 32 -4.98 -10.17 -10.75
CA ARG A 32 -5.90 -10.56 -9.66
C ARG A 32 -6.77 -9.40 -9.15
N TRP A 33 -6.91 -8.33 -9.93
CA TRP A 33 -7.68 -7.15 -9.56
C TRP A 33 -9.13 -7.45 -9.18
N LYS A 34 -9.76 -8.45 -9.82
CA LYS A 34 -11.14 -8.90 -9.54
C LYS A 34 -11.31 -9.46 -8.13
N MET A 35 -10.24 -9.96 -7.51
CA MET A 35 -10.25 -10.42 -6.12
C MET A 35 -9.82 -9.30 -5.17
N LEU A 36 -8.80 -8.53 -5.58
CA LEU A 36 -8.20 -7.50 -4.75
C LEU A 36 -9.14 -6.31 -4.54
N VAL A 37 -9.76 -5.80 -5.60
CA VAL A 37 -10.62 -4.60 -5.53
C VAL A 37 -11.82 -4.81 -4.62
N PRO A 38 -12.64 -5.88 -4.77
CA PRO A 38 -13.76 -6.10 -3.88
C PRO A 38 -13.34 -6.36 -2.43
N GLY A 39 -12.24 -7.10 -2.22
CA GLY A 39 -11.74 -7.39 -0.87
C GLY A 39 -11.29 -6.12 -0.13
N VAL A 40 -10.53 -5.26 -0.81
CA VAL A 40 -10.09 -3.97 -0.26
C VAL A 40 -11.30 -3.09 0.00
N LEU A 41 -12.18 -2.88 -1.00
CA LEU A 41 -13.34 -2.01 -0.85
C LEU A 41 -14.27 -2.46 0.27
N PHE A 42 -14.56 -3.76 0.36
CA PHE A 42 -15.42 -4.29 1.40
C PHE A 42 -14.82 -4.09 2.80
N ALA A 43 -13.55 -4.41 2.99
CA ALA A 43 -12.85 -4.21 4.26
C ALA A 43 -12.77 -2.73 4.63
N THR A 44 -12.46 -1.86 3.67
CA THR A 44 -12.39 -0.40 3.87
C THR A 44 -13.74 0.16 4.29
N VAL A 45 -14.82 -0.18 3.57
CA VAL A 45 -16.17 0.31 3.91
C VAL A 45 -16.58 -0.20 5.29
N TYR A 46 -16.37 -1.49 5.58
CA TYR A 46 -16.70 -2.07 6.88
C TYR A 46 -15.98 -1.35 8.03
N LEU A 47 -14.65 -1.21 7.94
CA LEU A 47 -13.86 -0.56 8.98
C LEU A 47 -14.19 0.93 9.12
N THR A 48 -14.40 1.63 8.00
CA THR A 48 -14.78 3.05 8.04
C THR A 48 -16.14 3.24 8.71
N CYS A 49 -17.11 2.33 8.49
CA CYS A 49 -18.40 2.37 9.18
C CYS A 49 -18.26 2.14 10.69
N ILE A 50 -17.47 1.15 11.11
CA ILE A 50 -17.22 0.88 12.53
C ILE A 50 -16.53 2.08 13.19
N ASP A 51 -15.55 2.65 12.50
CA ASP A 51 -14.82 3.82 12.99
C ASP A 51 -15.72 5.04 13.13
N ALA A 52 -16.62 5.24 12.17
CA ALA A 52 -17.63 6.28 12.25
C ALA A 52 -18.57 6.12 13.45
N LEU A 53 -18.98 4.89 13.76
CA LEU A 53 -19.77 4.63 14.96
C LEU A 53 -18.98 4.96 16.23
N ALA A 54 -17.68 4.62 16.27
CA ALA A 54 -16.81 4.91 17.40
C ALA A 54 -16.56 6.43 17.59
N PHE A 55 -16.41 7.16 16.49
CA PHE A 55 -16.25 8.61 16.49
C PHE A 55 -17.53 9.31 16.96
N ASN A 56 -18.70 8.92 16.43
CA ASN A 56 -19.98 9.51 16.81
C ASN A 56 -20.41 9.16 18.25
N SER A 57 -19.93 8.05 18.80
CA SER A 57 -20.16 7.69 20.21
C SER A 57 -19.17 8.37 21.17
N GLY A 58 -18.22 9.14 20.66
CA GLY A 58 -17.23 9.84 21.48
C GLY A 58 -16.21 8.91 22.15
N ILE A 59 -16.08 7.66 21.68
CA ILE A 59 -15.08 6.71 22.20
C ILE A 59 -13.67 7.27 21.98
N TRP A 60 -13.47 7.96 20.86
CA TRP A 60 -12.23 8.63 20.54
C TRP A 60 -12.48 9.84 19.63
N THR A 61 -11.62 10.85 19.72
CA THR A 61 -11.74 12.12 18.99
C THR A 61 -10.43 12.43 18.28
N LEU A 62 -10.49 12.78 17.00
CA LEU A 62 -9.34 13.38 16.32
C LEU A 62 -9.23 14.86 16.67
N ASN A 63 -8.00 15.35 16.81
CA ASN A 63 -7.76 16.77 17.00
C ASN A 63 -8.17 17.53 15.72
N PRO A 64 -9.18 18.43 15.78
CA PRO A 64 -9.66 19.17 14.63
C PRO A 64 -8.61 20.14 14.04
N ALA A 65 -7.55 20.47 14.78
CA ALA A 65 -6.46 21.32 14.28
C ALA A 65 -5.55 20.60 13.24
N LEU A 66 -5.56 19.26 13.23
CA LEU A 66 -4.66 18.44 12.40
C LEU A 66 -5.36 17.79 11.19
N THR A 67 -6.69 17.92 11.10
CA THR A 67 -7.54 17.32 10.06
C THR A 67 -8.09 18.40 9.12
N MET A 68 -8.34 18.05 7.85
CA MET A 68 -8.87 18.96 6.83
C MET A 68 -10.27 19.49 7.16
N GLY A 69 -10.98 18.86 8.11
CA GLY A 69 -12.36 19.22 8.45
C GLY A 69 -13.38 18.80 7.37
N ILE A 70 -12.98 17.96 6.41
CA ILE A 70 -13.85 17.39 5.40
C ILE A 70 -14.39 16.07 5.93
N ASN A 71 -15.66 16.07 6.32
CA ASN A 71 -16.34 14.88 6.79
C ASN A 71 -17.03 14.14 5.64
N ILE A 72 -17.05 12.82 5.72
CA ILE A 72 -17.89 11.97 4.88
C ILE A 72 -19.35 12.30 5.25
N PRO A 73 -20.16 12.85 4.33
CA PRO A 73 -21.49 13.41 4.66
C PRO A 73 -22.46 12.41 5.29
N ILE A 74 -22.27 11.12 5.02
CA ILE A 74 -23.15 10.04 5.46
C ILE A 74 -22.73 9.47 6.83
N LEU A 75 -21.44 9.60 7.21
CA LEU A 75 -20.86 8.96 8.39
C LEU A 75 -20.40 9.96 9.47
N ASN A 76 -20.33 11.26 9.15
CA ASN A 76 -19.78 12.30 10.04
C ASN A 76 -18.34 12.01 10.52
N THR A 77 -17.55 11.35 9.68
CA THR A 77 -16.16 10.97 9.98
C THR A 77 -15.21 11.65 9.02
N PRO A 78 -14.02 12.08 9.46
CA PRO A 78 -13.02 12.67 8.57
C PRO A 78 -12.70 11.76 7.39
N ILE A 79 -12.61 12.33 6.18
CA ILE A 79 -12.29 11.59 4.95
C ILE A 79 -10.92 10.89 5.04
N GLU A 80 -10.01 11.44 5.84
CA GLU A 80 -8.68 10.90 6.09
C GLU A 80 -8.73 9.53 6.79
N ALA A 81 -9.76 9.27 7.61
CA ALA A 81 -9.96 7.95 8.21
C ALA A 81 -10.30 6.91 7.15
N GLY A 82 -11.21 7.24 6.22
CA GLY A 82 -11.53 6.36 5.09
C GLY A 82 -10.31 6.09 4.20
N LEU A 83 -9.49 7.11 3.95
CA LEU A 83 -8.25 6.96 3.19
C LEU A 83 -7.21 6.11 3.93
N PHE A 84 -7.09 6.25 5.25
CA PHE A 84 -6.23 5.43 6.09
C PHE A 84 -6.60 3.95 5.99
N TYR A 85 -7.88 3.61 6.15
CA TYR A 85 -8.36 2.25 6.01
C TYR A 85 -8.17 1.74 4.58
N PHE A 86 -8.43 2.57 3.57
CA PHE A 86 -8.21 2.19 2.17
C PHE A 86 -6.77 1.79 1.90
N LEU A 87 -5.82 2.64 2.26
CA LEU A 87 -4.39 2.40 2.01
C LEU A 87 -3.87 1.22 2.84
N SER A 88 -4.33 1.07 4.09
CA SER A 88 -3.95 -0.05 4.95
C SER A 88 -4.53 -1.38 4.45
N CYS A 89 -5.81 -1.43 4.09
CA CYS A 89 -6.44 -2.60 3.50
C CYS A 89 -5.80 -2.97 2.17
N ALA A 90 -5.48 -1.99 1.32
CA ALA A 90 -4.77 -2.20 0.07
C ALA A 90 -3.38 -2.81 0.31
N LEU A 91 -2.60 -2.26 1.25
CA LEU A 91 -1.29 -2.78 1.62
C LEU A 91 -1.37 -4.24 2.07
N ILE A 92 -2.31 -4.56 2.96
CA ILE A 92 -2.50 -5.93 3.46
C ILE A 92 -2.94 -6.88 2.35
N ALA A 93 -3.95 -6.49 1.55
CA ALA A 93 -4.46 -7.32 0.47
C ALA A 93 -3.40 -7.58 -0.62
N GLN A 94 -2.64 -6.55 -1.01
CA GLN A 94 -1.52 -6.67 -1.94
C GLN A 94 -0.46 -7.63 -1.40
N THR A 95 -0.09 -7.49 -0.12
CA THR A 95 0.87 -8.38 0.55
C THR A 95 0.40 -9.83 0.56
N LEU A 96 -0.88 -10.09 0.88
CA LEU A 96 -1.44 -11.45 0.88
C LEU A 96 -1.45 -12.06 -0.53
N VAL A 97 -1.84 -11.29 -1.54
CA VAL A 97 -1.81 -11.75 -2.94
C VAL A 97 -0.39 -12.09 -3.37
N MET A 98 0.58 -11.24 -3.03
CA MET A 98 1.99 -11.45 -3.28
C MET A 98 2.54 -12.70 -2.57
N LEU A 99 2.13 -12.93 -1.32
CA LEU A 99 2.51 -14.10 -0.52
C LEU A 99 1.96 -15.39 -1.13
N VAL A 100 0.71 -15.40 -1.56
CA VAL A 100 0.11 -16.56 -2.23
C VAL A 100 0.76 -16.80 -3.58
N ALA A 101 1.09 -15.74 -4.33
CA ALA A 101 1.75 -15.82 -5.63
C ALA A 101 3.28 -15.95 -5.57
N HIS A 102 3.85 -16.36 -4.43
CA HIS A 102 5.31 -16.39 -4.19
C HIS A 102 6.12 -17.17 -5.24
N GLU A 103 5.50 -18.16 -5.90
CA GLU A 103 6.13 -18.97 -6.96
C GLU A 103 6.60 -18.12 -8.15
N PHE A 104 5.78 -17.16 -8.59
CA PHE A 104 6.13 -16.25 -9.69
C PHE A 104 7.23 -15.26 -9.29
N MET A 105 7.24 -14.84 -8.03
CA MET A 105 8.22 -13.89 -7.52
C MET A 105 9.63 -14.50 -7.45
N ARG A 106 9.73 -15.79 -7.09
CA ARG A 106 11.00 -16.53 -7.13
C ARG A 106 11.62 -16.56 -8.51
N GLN A 107 10.81 -16.69 -9.57
CA GLN A 107 11.30 -16.72 -10.94
C GLN A 107 11.91 -15.37 -11.34
N ARG A 108 11.25 -14.24 -11.03
CA ARG A 108 11.79 -12.90 -11.33
C ARG A 108 13.09 -12.61 -10.59
N ILE A 109 13.17 -12.97 -9.31
CA ILE A 109 14.40 -12.80 -8.51
C ILE A 109 15.52 -13.66 -9.11
N ALA A 110 15.23 -14.91 -9.50
CA ALA A 110 16.23 -15.77 -10.13
C ALA A 110 16.73 -15.19 -11.46
N THR A 111 15.84 -14.66 -12.31
CA THR A 111 16.23 -14.01 -13.58
C THR A 111 17.07 -12.76 -13.34
N LEU A 112 16.71 -11.91 -12.38
CA LEU A 112 17.48 -10.72 -12.02
C LEU A 112 18.87 -11.07 -11.50
N ILE A 113 18.97 -12.08 -10.62
CA ILE A 113 20.25 -12.57 -10.12
C ILE A 113 21.10 -13.12 -11.26
N ASP A 114 20.51 -13.86 -12.21
CA ASP A 114 21.23 -14.39 -13.36
C ASP A 114 21.72 -13.28 -14.29
N LEU A 115 20.89 -12.25 -14.54
CA LEU A 115 21.29 -11.07 -15.30
C LEU A 115 22.45 -10.31 -14.64
N LEU A 116 22.37 -10.08 -13.32
CA LEU A 116 23.43 -9.43 -12.55
C LEU A 116 24.73 -10.24 -12.59
N ARG A 117 24.63 -11.57 -12.47
CA ARG A 117 25.79 -12.48 -12.55
C ARG A 117 26.44 -12.40 -13.93
N ARG A 118 25.65 -12.37 -15.01
CA ARG A 118 26.16 -12.24 -16.39
C ARG A 118 26.88 -10.91 -16.62
N THR A 119 26.34 -9.80 -16.11
CA THR A 119 27.00 -8.49 -16.21
C THR A 119 28.33 -8.46 -15.44
N MET A 120 28.41 -9.08 -14.26
CA MET A 120 29.68 -9.16 -13.51
C MET A 120 30.71 -10.10 -14.17
N GLN A 121 30.28 -11.18 -14.81
CA GLN A 121 31.19 -12.08 -15.53
C GLN A 121 31.70 -11.47 -16.85
N GLY A 122 30.86 -10.72 -17.57
CA GLY A 122 31.26 -10.00 -18.78
C GLY A 122 32.26 -8.86 -18.53
N ASP A 123 32.32 -8.35 -17.30
CA ASP A 123 33.33 -7.37 -16.87
C ASP A 123 34.69 -8.04 -16.60
N LYS A 124 34.69 -9.20 -15.93
CA LYS A 124 35.92 -9.98 -15.65
C LYS A 124 36.61 -10.55 -16.89
N THR A 125 35.88 -10.82 -17.97
CA THR A 125 36.48 -11.28 -19.24
C THR A 125 37.08 -10.13 -20.05
N LYS A 126 36.74 -8.87 -19.73
CA LYS A 126 37.21 -7.68 -20.43
C LYS A 126 38.43 -7.01 -19.77
N ASN A 127 38.62 -7.22 -18.46
CA ASN A 127 39.81 -6.78 -17.71
C ASN A 127 40.42 -7.98 -16.95
N PRO A 128 41.36 -8.72 -17.56
CA PRO A 128 42.15 -9.69 -16.81
C PRO A 128 43.00 -8.94 -15.76
N PRO A 129 43.18 -9.49 -14.54
CA PRO A 129 44.13 -8.94 -13.59
C PRO A 129 45.53 -9.04 -14.19
N GLU A 130 46.19 -7.88 -14.32
CA GLU A 130 47.59 -7.73 -14.71
C GLU A 130 48.55 -8.40 -13.72
#